data_AF-A0A2V7QWS2-F1
#
_entry.id   AF-A0A2V7QWS2-F1
#
_cell.length_a   1.000
_cell.length_b   1.000
_cell.length_c   1.000
_cell.angle_alpha   90.00
_cell.angle_beta   90.00
_cell.angle_gamma   90.00
#
_symmetry.space_group_name_H-M   'P 1'
#
loop_
_entity.id
_entity.type
_entity.pdbx_description
1 polymer ?
#
loop_
_entity_poly.entity_id
_entity_poly.type
_entity_poly.pdbx_seq_one_letter_code
_entity_poly.pdbx_strand_id
1 'polypeptide(L)'
;MGIYSVTLPLGGGSVVRIFEENGVLKALSEGETRRLLYQGHSVFRPEGLPDFVLTFVIDRGRATRFTGRRPEGVMEGVRIR
;
A
#
# COMPACT_ATOMS: atom_id res chain seq x y z
N MET A 1 10.15 -4.04 -5.95
CA MET A 1 10.07 -3.61 -4.52
C MET A 1 10.01 -2.09 -4.43
N GLY A 2 9.30 -1.53 -3.46
CA GLY A 2 9.34 -0.13 -3.06
C GLY A 2 9.07 0.06 -1.56
N ILE A 3 9.70 1.05 -0.95
CA ILE A 3 9.49 1.46 0.45
C ILE A 3 8.80 2.82 0.43
N TYR A 4 7.77 2.96 1.24
CA TYR A 4 6.91 4.13 1.30
C TYR A 4 6.91 4.68 2.72
N SER A 5 7.07 6.00 2.84
CA SER A 5 6.69 6.72 4.04
C SER A 5 5.19 6.97 3.99
N VAL A 6 4.48 6.64 5.06
CA VAL A 6 3.02 6.69 5.13
C VAL A 6 2.58 7.68 6.18
N THR A 7 1.65 8.57 5.82
CA THR A 7 0.92 9.43 6.76
C THR A 7 -0.43 8.80 7.07
N LEU A 8 -0.69 8.54 8.34
CA LEU A 8 -1.93 7.90 8.81
C LEU A 8 -3.07 8.92 9.00
N PRO A 9 -4.34 8.49 8.93
CA PRO A 9 -5.50 9.40 8.95
C PRO A 9 -5.62 10.23 10.24
N LEU A 10 -5.21 9.68 11.37
CA LEU A 10 -5.27 10.32 12.68
C LEU A 10 -3.96 11.05 13.06
N GLY A 11 -3.07 11.25 12.08
CA GLY A 11 -1.71 11.70 12.32
C GLY A 11 -0.76 10.54 12.64
N GLY A 12 0.54 10.84 12.67
CA GLY A 12 1.60 9.85 12.80
C GLY A 12 2.11 9.34 11.45
N GLY A 13 3.28 8.69 11.51
CA GLY A 13 3.98 8.16 10.35
C GLY A 13 4.26 6.67 10.51
N SER A 14 4.20 5.94 9.41
CA SER A 14 4.63 4.54 9.35
C SER A 14 5.46 4.28 8.09
N VAL A 15 6.03 3.08 7.99
CA VAL A 15 6.78 2.64 6.81
C VAL A 15 6.15 1.37 6.27
N VAL A 16 5.80 1.40 4.99
CA VAL A 16 5.25 0.25 4.28
C VAL A 16 6.23 -0.19 3.20
N ARG A 17 6.58 -1.46 3.20
CA ARG A 17 7.38 -2.09 2.15
C ARG A 17 6.48 -2.91 1.25
N ILE A 18 6.45 -2.55 -0.03
CA ILE A 18 5.74 -3.28 -1.09
C ILE A 18 6.76 -4.10 -1.88
N PHE A 19 6.54 -5.40 -2.01
CA PHE A 19 7.47 -6.29 -2.72
C PHE A 19 6.72 -7.43 -3.38
N GLU A 20 7.37 -8.05 -4.37
CA GLU A 20 6.88 -9.26 -5.00
C GLU A 20 7.70 -10.43 -4.47
N GLU A 21 7.02 -11.51 -4.12
CA GLU A 21 7.64 -12.77 -3.71
C GLU A 21 6.89 -13.90 -4.40
N ASN A 22 7.60 -14.70 -5.20
CA ASN A 22 7.04 -15.82 -5.98
C ASN A 22 5.82 -15.41 -6.84
N GLY A 23 5.88 -14.25 -7.50
CA GLY A 23 4.78 -13.72 -8.32
C GLY A 23 3.60 -13.14 -7.52
N VAL A 24 3.70 -13.08 -6.19
CA VAL A 24 2.66 -12.52 -5.32
C VAL A 24 3.12 -11.17 -4.78
N LEU A 25 2.33 -10.13 -5.06
CA LEU A 25 2.54 -8.81 -4.48
C LEU A 25 2.14 -8.80 -3.00
N LYS A 26 3.00 -8.26 -2.14
CA LYS A 26 2.83 -8.22 -0.68
C LYS A 26 3.15 -6.83 -0.13
N ALA A 27 2.54 -6.51 1.01
CA ALA A 27 2.86 -5.35 1.83
C ALA A 27 3.34 -5.83 3.21
N LEU A 28 4.49 -5.32 3.65
CA LEU A 28 4.97 -5.43 5.03
C LEU A 28 4.77 -4.08 5.72
N SER A 29 4.03 -4.08 6.81
CA SER A 29 3.78 -2.91 7.66
C SER A 29 3.81 -3.37 9.11
N GLU A 30 4.55 -2.67 9.98
CA GLU A 30 4.57 -2.93 11.42
C GLU A 30 4.83 -4.41 11.81
N GLY A 31 5.68 -5.10 11.03
CA GLY A 31 6.02 -6.50 11.25
C GLY A 31 5.04 -7.51 10.64
N GLU A 32 3.89 -7.07 10.15
CA GLU A 32 2.89 -7.93 9.53
C GLU A 32 3.01 -7.89 7.99
N THR A 33 3.04 -9.07 7.36
CA THR A 33 3.06 -9.21 5.90
C THR A 33 1.72 -9.71 5.40
N ARG A 34 1.12 -8.97 4.46
CA ARG A 34 -0.16 -9.35 3.82
C ARG A 34 -0.01 -9.38 2.31
N ARG A 35 -0.70 -10.32 1.67
CA ARG A 35 -0.86 -10.36 0.21
C ARG A 35 -1.71 -9.19 -0.25
N LEU A 36 -1.37 -8.61 -1.40
CA LEU A 36 -2.15 -7.59 -2.09
C LEU A 36 -2.93 -8.22 -3.25
N LEU A 37 -4.26 -8.19 -3.14
CA LEU A 37 -5.19 -8.76 -4.11
C LEU A 37 -5.56 -7.68 -5.14
N TYR A 38 -5.13 -7.86 -6.39
CA TYR A 38 -5.40 -6.93 -7.48
C TYR A 38 -6.90 -6.83 -7.79
N GLN A 39 -7.41 -5.61 -7.94
CA GLN A 39 -8.81 -5.30 -8.23
C GLN A 39 -9.00 -4.58 -9.59
N GLY A 40 -7.96 -4.46 -10.40
CA GLY A 40 -7.98 -3.62 -11.62
C GLY A 40 -7.47 -2.20 -11.36
N HIS A 41 -7.08 -1.49 -12.42
CA HIS A 41 -6.78 -0.04 -12.39
C HIS A 41 -5.82 0.40 -11.26
N SER A 42 -4.76 -0.38 -11.02
CA SER A 42 -3.79 -0.11 -9.95
C SER A 42 -4.38 -0.11 -8.53
N VAL A 43 -5.54 -0.73 -8.35
CA VAL A 43 -6.22 -0.91 -7.07
C VAL A 43 -5.91 -2.30 -6.50
N PHE A 44 -5.64 -2.35 -5.20
CA PHE A 44 -5.33 -3.57 -4.46
C PHE A 44 -6.04 -3.57 -3.11
N ARG A 45 -6.37 -4.76 -2.61
CA ARG A 45 -6.80 -4.94 -1.21
C ARG A 45 -5.85 -5.86 -0.47
N PRO A 46 -5.43 -5.54 0.76
CA PRO A 46 -4.75 -6.51 1.59
C PRO A 46 -5.68 -7.69 1.91
N GLU A 47 -5.12 -8.88 1.84
CA GLU A 47 -5.83 -10.10 2.19
C GLU A 47 -6.30 -10.06 3.66
N GLY A 48 -7.56 -10.45 3.88
CA GLY A 48 -8.22 -10.41 5.19
C GLY A 48 -8.73 -9.04 5.63
N LEU A 49 -8.54 -7.97 4.84
CA LEU A 49 -8.98 -6.61 5.18
C LEU A 49 -9.91 -6.04 4.09
N PRO A 50 -11.21 -6.38 4.11
CA PRO A 50 -12.11 -6.06 3.00
C PRO A 50 -12.39 -4.56 2.84
N ASP A 51 -12.37 -3.81 3.95
CA ASP A 51 -12.63 -2.36 3.99
C ASP A 51 -11.38 -1.51 3.79
N PHE A 52 -10.26 -2.14 3.43
CA PHE A 52 -9.00 -1.47 3.18
C PHE A 52 -8.62 -1.60 1.70
N VAL A 53 -8.63 -0.46 1.00
CA VAL A 53 -8.29 -0.35 -0.42
C VAL A 53 -7.05 0.53 -0.60
N LEU A 54 -6.06 0.01 -1.33
CA LEU A 54 -4.88 0.73 -1.79
C LEU A 54 -5.04 1.07 -3.27
N THR A 55 -4.84 2.34 -3.63
CA THR A 55 -4.80 2.80 -5.02
C THR A 55 -3.43 3.40 -5.30
N PHE A 56 -2.68 2.78 -6.21
CA PHE A 56 -1.34 3.24 -6.57
C PHE A 56 -1.38 4.24 -7.72
N VAL A 57 -0.59 5.30 -7.60
CA VAL A 57 -0.27 6.23 -8.68
C VAL A 57 1.02 5.76 -9.35
N ILE A 58 0.90 5.42 -10.63
CA ILE A 58 2.01 4.96 -11.46
C ILE A 58 2.48 6.11 -12.33
N ASP A 59 3.74 6.48 -12.21
CA ASP A 59 4.42 7.43 -13.08
C ASP A 59 5.60 6.74 -13.77
N ARG A 60 5.66 6.84 -15.10
CA ARG A 60 6.69 6.21 -15.94
C ARG A 60 6.94 4.72 -15.62
N GLY A 61 5.86 3.96 -15.39
CA GLY A 61 5.91 2.53 -15.06
C GLY A 61 6.32 2.22 -13.61
N ARG A 62 6.47 3.22 -12.76
CA ARG A 62 6.84 3.08 -11.36
C ARG A 62 5.72 3.57 -10.45
N ALA A 63 5.30 2.77 -9.49
CA ALA A 63 4.45 3.25 -8.41
C ALA A 63 5.25 4.25 -7.55
N THR A 64 4.81 5.50 -7.52
CA THR A 64 5.47 6.62 -6.81
C THR A 64 4.70 7.02 -5.57
N ARG A 65 3.38 6.87 -5.58
CA ARG A 65 2.49 7.15 -4.45
C ARG A 65 1.37 6.12 -4.35
N PHE A 66 0.71 6.06 -3.21
CA PHE A 66 -0.59 5.43 -3.09
C PHE A 66 -1.49 6.18 -2.11
N THR A 67 -2.79 6.01 -2.26
CA THR A 67 -3.77 6.35 -1.22
C THR A 67 -4.34 5.06 -0.64
N GLY A 68 -4.49 4.99 0.68
CA GLY A 68 -5.21 3.91 1.35
C GLY A 68 -6.52 4.41 1.94
N ARG A 69 -7.64 3.85 1.52
CA ARG A 69 -8.94 4.10 2.16
C ARG A 69 -9.19 3.03 3.22
N ARG A 70 -9.41 3.47 4.45
CA ARG A 70 -9.73 2.64 5.61
C ARG A 70 -10.97 3.22 6.30
N PRO A 71 -11.67 2.48 7.18
CA PRO A 71 -12.79 3.02 7.95
C PRO A 71 -12.46 4.29 8.73
N GLU A 72 -11.25 4.38 9.27
CA GLU A 72 -10.75 5.51 10.06
C GLU A 72 -10.27 6.71 9.22
N GLY A 73 -10.22 6.57 7.89
CA GLY A 73 -9.93 7.66 6.97
C GLY A 73 -8.93 7.32 5.87
N VAL A 74 -8.44 8.37 5.20
CA VAL A 74 -7.50 8.27 4.09
C VAL A 74 -6.08 8.36 4.60
N MET A 75 -5.25 7.38 4.24
CA MET A 75 -3.81 7.44 4.40
C MET A 75 -3.12 7.68 3.07
N GLU A 76 -1.93 8.25 3.12
CA GLU A 76 -1.12 8.52 1.93
C GLU A 76 0.26 7.90 2.08
N GLY A 77 0.70 7.19 1.05
CA GLY A 77 2.05 6.64 0.96
C GLY A 77 2.86 7.32 -0.13
N VAL A 78 4.04 7.83 0.20
CA VAL A 78 4.99 8.39 -0.76
C VAL A 78 6.23 7.50 -0.81
N ARG A 79 6.60 7.09 -2.02
CA ARG A 79 7.76 6.22 -2.22
C ARG A 79 9.05 6.96 -1.87
N ILE A 80 9.86 6.35 -1.03
CA ILE A 80 11.19 6.85 -0.62
C ILE A 80 12.33 5.97 -1.12
N ARG A 81 12.05 4.72 -1.54
CA ARG A 81 13.03 3.81 -2.15
C ARG A 81 12.36 2.84 -3.11
#